data_AF-A0A4Y1ZH60-F1
#
_entry.id   AF-A0A4Y1ZH60-F1
#
_cell.length_a   1.000
_cell.length_b   1.000
_cell.length_c   1.000
_cell.angle_alpha   90.00
_cell.angle_beta   90.00
_cell.angle_gamma   90.00
#
_symmetry.space_group_name_H-M   'P 1'
#
loop_
_entity.id
_entity.type
_entity.pdbx_description
1 polymer ?
#
loop_
_entity_poly.entity_id
_entity_poly.type
_entity_poly.pdbx_seq_one_letter_code
_entity_poly.pdbx_strand_id
1 'polypeptide(L)'
;MFIYDSTGKLKGYLDFLKGDGPERKTNDNVNFAFNNLVNAWLMGVNILKRGEYARALESLSYVQKYVLQLIRIRENNVERWLNATKNLEYDLSEEAYAEYVSITSKLDEEELYRTYSNALHVVEGLVLVLADYYQFDINLKFLKKLHLQLTNWS
;
A
#
# COMPACT_ATOMS: atom_id res chain seq x y z
N MET A 1 27.61 4.46 -6.11
CA MET A 1 28.82 5.30 -5.91
C MET A 1 29.85 4.45 -5.18
N PHE A 2 30.95 4.12 -5.85
CA PHE A 2 32.04 3.30 -5.30
C PHE A 2 33.12 4.27 -4.80
N ILE A 3 33.20 4.46 -3.48
CA ILE A 3 33.97 5.58 -2.90
C ILE A 3 35.42 5.18 -2.58
N TYR A 4 35.67 3.96 -2.10
CA TYR A 4 37.01 3.44 -1.83
C TYR A 4 36.98 1.93 -1.63
N ASP A 5 37.99 1.20 -2.13
CA ASP A 5 38.18 -0.24 -1.87
C ASP A 5 39.65 -0.64 -1.97
N SER A 6 40.38 -0.56 -0.86
CA SER A 6 41.79 -0.96 -0.80
C SER A 6 42.02 -2.47 -0.80
N THR A 7 40.97 -3.28 -0.62
CA THR A 7 41.09 -4.73 -0.43
C THR A 7 40.51 -5.54 -1.58
N GLY A 8 39.82 -4.91 -2.51
CA GLY A 8 39.08 -5.55 -3.61
C GLY A 8 37.83 -6.31 -3.14
N LYS A 9 37.56 -6.41 -1.83
CA LYS A 9 36.44 -7.18 -1.28
C LYS A 9 35.10 -6.51 -1.54
N LEU A 10 35.05 -5.17 -1.47
CA LEU A 10 33.81 -4.44 -1.68
C LEU A 10 33.33 -4.62 -3.12
N LYS A 11 34.24 -4.56 -4.10
CA LYS A 11 33.90 -4.80 -5.50
C LYS A 11 33.28 -6.20 -5.71
N GLY A 12 33.85 -7.23 -5.11
CA GLY A 12 33.32 -8.60 -5.19
C GLY A 12 31.88 -8.72 -4.66
N TYR A 13 31.57 -8.10 -3.53
CA TYR A 13 30.21 -8.08 -2.99
C TYR A 13 29.25 -7.25 -3.85
N LEU A 14 29.68 -6.10 -4.35
CA LEU A 14 28.86 -5.27 -5.22
C LEU A 14 28.56 -5.97 -6.55
N ASP A 15 29.52 -6.67 -7.13
CA ASP A 15 29.33 -7.45 -8.36
C ASP A 15 28.32 -8.60 -8.14
N PHE A 16 28.33 -9.23 -6.96
CA PHE A 16 27.32 -10.23 -6.59
C PHE A 16 25.91 -9.63 -6.43
N LEU A 17 25.79 -8.40 -5.94
CA LEU A 17 24.51 -7.72 -5.71
C LEU A 17 23.95 -7.02 -6.96
N LYS A 18 24.70 -6.98 -8.07
CA LYS A 18 24.22 -6.41 -9.33
C LYS A 18 23.11 -7.27 -9.93
N GLY A 19 22.16 -6.61 -10.57
CA GLY A 19 21.05 -7.26 -11.28
C GLY A 19 19.75 -6.48 -11.09
N ASP A 20 18.67 -7.04 -11.63
CA ASP A 20 17.34 -6.41 -11.72
C ASP A 20 16.59 -6.41 -10.37
N GLY A 21 17.25 -6.78 -9.28
CA GLY A 21 16.65 -6.88 -7.96
C GLY A 21 15.69 -8.07 -7.82
N PRO A 22 14.96 -8.16 -6.69
CA PRO A 22 14.03 -9.26 -6.45
C PRO A 22 12.76 -9.11 -7.28
N GLU A 23 12.23 -10.23 -7.79
CA GLU A 23 10.90 -10.26 -8.41
C GLU A 23 9.83 -9.85 -7.37
N ARG A 24 9.01 -8.86 -7.72
CA ARG A 24 8.00 -8.28 -6.82
C ARG A 24 6.57 -8.58 -7.25
N LYS A 25 6.35 -8.84 -8.53
CA LYS A 25 5.03 -9.14 -9.11
C LYS A 25 4.72 -10.62 -8.95
N THR A 26 4.53 -11.03 -7.70
CA THR A 26 4.21 -12.42 -7.33
C THR A 26 2.89 -12.48 -6.57
N ASN A 27 2.21 -13.63 -6.63
CA ASN A 27 1.02 -13.89 -5.81
C ASN A 27 1.31 -13.64 -4.32
N ASP A 28 2.49 -14.06 -3.84
CA ASP A 28 2.88 -13.89 -2.44
C ASP A 28 2.96 -12.42 -2.02
N ASN A 29 3.56 -11.55 -2.85
CA ASN A 29 3.67 -10.12 -2.54
C ASN A 29 2.33 -9.40 -2.64
N VAL A 30 1.48 -9.80 -3.60
CA VAL A 30 0.11 -9.27 -3.72
C VAL A 30 -0.72 -9.62 -2.49
N ASN A 31 -0.73 -10.91 -2.10
CA ASN A 31 -1.45 -11.36 -0.91
C ASN A 31 -0.85 -10.77 0.37
N PHE A 32 0.47 -10.63 0.46
CA PHE A 32 1.11 -9.98 1.59
C PHE A 32 0.64 -8.52 1.74
N ALA A 33 0.68 -7.73 0.66
CA ALA A 33 0.23 -6.34 0.69
C ALA A 33 -1.27 -6.27 1.04
N PHE A 34 -2.10 -7.08 0.40
CA PHE A 34 -3.55 -7.10 0.64
C PHE A 34 -3.92 -7.52 2.07
N ASN A 35 -3.33 -8.59 2.59
CA ASN A 35 -3.64 -9.09 3.94
C ASN A 35 -3.17 -8.09 5.01
N ASN A 36 -2.00 -7.48 4.85
CA ASN A 36 -1.53 -6.46 5.79
C ASN A 36 -2.33 -5.16 5.71
N LEU A 37 -2.78 -4.78 4.51
CA LEU A 37 -3.74 -3.70 4.33
C LEU A 37 -5.01 -3.93 5.14
N VAL A 38 -5.64 -5.11 5.00
CA VAL A 38 -6.86 -5.46 5.73
C VAL A 38 -6.66 -5.36 7.25
N ASN A 39 -5.53 -5.90 7.75
CA ASN A 39 -5.19 -5.84 9.16
C ASN A 39 -5.02 -4.39 9.65
N ALA A 40 -4.27 -3.57 8.91
CA ALA A 40 -4.04 -2.17 9.23
C ALA A 40 -5.36 -1.37 9.19
N TRP A 41 -6.20 -1.62 8.19
CA TRP A 41 -7.49 -0.95 8.01
C TRP A 41 -8.45 -1.28 9.15
N LEU A 42 -8.61 -2.56 9.51
CA LEU A 42 -9.47 -2.99 10.61
C LEU A 42 -9.01 -2.39 11.95
N MET A 43 -7.70 -2.39 12.21
CA MET A 43 -7.13 -1.76 13.39
C MET A 43 -7.46 -0.25 13.41
N GLY A 44 -7.19 0.43 12.29
CA GLY A 44 -7.40 1.87 12.15
C GLY A 44 -8.86 2.29 12.33
N VAL A 45 -9.81 1.58 11.72
CA VAL A 45 -11.25 1.86 11.87
C VAL A 45 -11.73 1.61 13.30
N ASN A 46 -11.24 0.57 13.96
CA ASN A 46 -11.60 0.33 15.36
C ASN A 46 -11.05 1.42 16.30
N ILE A 47 -9.86 1.97 16.01
CA ILE A 47 -9.29 3.11 16.74
C ILE A 47 -10.10 4.39 16.45
N LEU A 48 -10.44 4.65 15.19
CA LEU A 48 -11.24 5.80 14.75
C LEU A 48 -12.58 5.85 15.49
N LYS A 49 -13.30 4.73 15.53
CA LYS A 49 -14.58 4.61 16.24
C LYS A 49 -14.52 4.85 17.74
N ARG A 50 -13.36 4.73 18.37
CA ARG A 50 -13.16 5.04 19.79
C ARG A 50 -12.88 6.53 20.03
N GLY A 51 -12.82 7.34 18.98
CA GLY A 51 -12.44 8.76 19.06
C GLY A 51 -10.94 9.00 19.23
N GLU A 52 -10.09 7.98 19.04
CA GLU A 52 -8.63 8.11 19.09
C GLU A 52 -8.07 8.66 17.76
N TYR A 53 -8.54 9.84 17.33
CA TYR A 53 -8.32 10.36 15.97
C TYR A 53 -6.84 10.48 15.57
N ALA A 54 -5.96 10.92 16.48
CA ALA A 54 -4.53 11.04 16.20
C ALA A 54 -3.88 9.67 15.91
N ARG A 55 -4.29 8.64 16.66
CA ARG A 55 -3.81 7.27 16.47
C ARG A 55 -4.43 6.62 15.24
N ALA A 56 -5.67 6.97 14.90
CA ALA A 56 -6.29 6.56 13.65
C ALA A 56 -5.57 7.17 12.44
N LEU A 57 -5.15 8.45 12.53
CA LEU A 57 -4.34 9.10 11.51
C LEU A 57 -2.95 8.48 11.38
N GLU A 58 -2.28 8.15 12.49
CA GLU A 58 -1.01 7.41 12.46
C GLU A 58 -1.19 6.04 11.78
N SER A 59 -2.24 5.31 12.16
CA SER A 59 -2.54 3.98 11.62
C SER A 59 -2.80 4.00 10.11
N LEU A 60 -3.33 5.10 9.59
CA LEU A 60 -3.58 5.29 8.17
C LEU A 60 -2.30 5.20 7.31
N SER A 61 -1.13 5.55 7.86
CA SER A 61 0.14 5.43 7.15
C SER A 61 0.47 3.98 6.75
N TYR A 62 0.06 2.99 7.54
CA TYR A 62 0.21 1.58 7.21
C TYR A 62 -0.75 1.18 6.08
N VAL A 63 -2.00 1.64 6.13
CA VAL A 63 -2.99 1.44 5.05
C VAL A 63 -2.42 1.99 3.75
N GLN A 64 -1.97 3.25 3.74
CA GLN A 64 -1.36 3.91 2.58
C GLN A 64 -0.17 3.15 2.01
N LYS A 65 0.72 2.64 2.88
CA LYS A 65 1.88 1.84 2.46
C LYS A 65 1.46 0.61 1.65
N TYR A 66 0.48 -0.14 2.14
CA TYR A 66 0.07 -1.39 1.51
C TYR A 66 -0.79 -1.16 0.26
N VAL A 67 -1.67 -0.14 0.26
CA VAL A 67 -2.37 0.28 -0.97
C VAL A 67 -1.35 0.68 -2.04
N LEU A 68 -0.33 1.45 -1.68
CA LEU A 68 0.67 1.91 -2.63
C LEU A 68 1.51 0.77 -3.23
N GLN A 69 1.78 -0.29 -2.46
CA GLN A 69 2.41 -1.49 -3.02
C GLN A 69 1.55 -2.14 -4.10
N LEU A 70 0.23 -2.21 -3.91
CA LEU A 70 -0.71 -2.73 -4.90
C LEU A 70 -0.82 -1.81 -6.13
N ILE A 71 -0.86 -0.49 -5.93
CA ILE A 71 -0.80 0.51 -7.03
C ILE A 71 0.47 0.29 -7.87
N ARG A 72 1.63 0.15 -7.22
CA ARG A 72 2.90 -0.07 -7.93
C ARG A 72 2.95 -1.38 -8.71
N ILE A 73 2.26 -2.42 -8.25
CA ILE A 73 2.09 -3.66 -9.03
C ILE A 73 1.23 -3.40 -10.27
N ARG A 74 0.11 -2.69 -10.13
CA ARG A 74 -0.77 -2.33 -11.26
C ARG A 74 -0.03 -1.49 -12.30
N GLU A 75 0.72 -0.48 -11.86
CA GLU A 75 1.49 0.43 -12.74
C GLU A 75 2.80 -0.20 -13.26
N ASN A 76 3.08 -1.47 -12.92
CA ASN A 76 4.33 -2.15 -13.29
C ASN A 76 5.60 -1.39 -12.86
N ASN A 77 5.55 -0.68 -11.72
CA ASN A 77 6.63 0.16 -11.19
C ASN A 77 7.02 -0.27 -9.76
N VAL A 78 7.59 -1.48 -9.66
CA VAL A 78 7.86 -2.18 -8.39
C VAL A 78 9.29 -2.04 -7.88
N GLU A 79 10.16 -1.35 -8.61
CA GLU A 79 11.58 -1.11 -8.24
C GLU A 79 11.73 -0.38 -6.89
N ARG A 80 10.71 0.39 -6.50
CA ARG A 80 10.64 1.13 -5.24
C ARG A 80 9.86 0.38 -4.16
N TRP A 81 9.96 -0.94 -4.09
CA TRP A 81 9.13 -1.76 -3.20
C TRP A 81 9.21 -1.37 -1.70
N LEU A 82 10.42 -1.23 -1.16
CA LEU A 82 10.64 -0.93 0.27
C LEU A 82 10.47 0.57 0.59
N ASN A 83 10.66 1.43 -0.41
CA ASN A 83 10.54 2.88 -0.31
C ASN A 83 9.49 3.40 -1.29
N ALA A 84 8.28 2.85 -1.18
CA ALA A 84 7.22 3.03 -2.17
C ALA A 84 6.80 4.48 -2.41
N THR A 85 7.04 5.39 -1.47
CA THR A 85 6.77 6.83 -1.63
C THR A 85 7.87 7.61 -2.36
N LYS A 86 9.02 6.99 -2.66
CA LYS A 86 10.10 7.66 -3.38
C LYS A 86 9.68 7.93 -4.82
N ASN A 87 9.84 9.19 -5.27
CA ASN A 87 9.52 9.66 -6.62
C ASN A 87 8.06 9.45 -7.04
N LEU A 88 7.14 9.40 -6.08
CA LEU A 88 5.77 8.98 -6.33
C LEU A 88 5.06 9.81 -7.42
N GLU A 89 5.28 11.13 -7.40
CA GLU A 89 4.73 12.11 -8.34
C GLU A 89 5.20 11.90 -9.78
N TYR A 90 6.34 11.24 -9.98
CA TYR A 90 6.95 11.03 -11.29
C TYR A 90 6.80 9.59 -11.79
N ASP A 91 6.72 8.65 -10.84
CA ASP A 91 6.68 7.21 -11.10
C ASP A 91 5.27 6.71 -11.46
N LEU A 92 4.23 7.41 -11.01
CA LEU A 92 2.82 7.01 -11.19
C LEU A 92 2.13 7.83 -12.28
N SER A 93 1.12 7.24 -12.91
CA SER A 93 0.14 7.98 -13.70
C SER A 93 -0.65 8.97 -12.83
N GLU A 94 -1.22 10.01 -13.45
CA GLU A 94 -2.04 11.00 -12.75
C GLU A 94 -3.22 10.37 -12.01
N GLU A 95 -3.85 9.35 -12.62
CA GLU A 95 -4.95 8.59 -12.02
C GLU A 95 -4.50 7.83 -10.76
N ALA A 96 -3.40 7.08 -10.86
CA ALA A 96 -2.83 6.35 -9.72
C ALA A 96 -2.37 7.28 -8.59
N TYR A 97 -1.83 8.44 -8.93
CA TYR A 97 -1.46 9.45 -7.93
C TYR A 97 -2.70 10.04 -7.26
N ALA A 98 -3.76 10.34 -8.02
CA ALA A 98 -5.01 10.84 -7.47
C ALA A 98 -5.68 9.82 -6.52
N GLU A 99 -5.65 8.53 -6.84
CA GLU A 99 -6.07 7.46 -5.94
C GLU A 99 -5.28 7.48 -4.62
N TYR A 100 -3.95 7.63 -4.69
CA TYR A 100 -3.11 7.73 -3.50
C TYR A 100 -3.42 9.00 -2.68
N VAL A 101 -3.63 10.15 -3.32
CA VAL A 101 -4.01 11.39 -2.64
C VAL A 101 -5.36 11.23 -1.94
N SER A 102 -6.31 10.53 -2.55
CA SER A 102 -7.65 10.29 -1.99
C SER A 102 -7.64 9.54 -0.65
N ILE A 103 -6.54 8.85 -0.34
CA ILE A 103 -6.35 8.10 0.91
C ILE A 103 -5.44 8.81 1.91
N THR A 104 -5.21 10.12 1.73
CA THR A 104 -4.56 11.00 2.70
C THR A 104 -5.59 11.80 3.49
N SER A 105 -5.22 12.28 4.68
CA SER A 105 -6.14 13.01 5.57
C SER A 105 -5.38 13.97 6.47
N LYS A 106 -6.03 15.05 6.89
CA LYS A 106 -5.60 15.82 8.06
C LYS A 106 -6.17 15.17 9.33
N LEU A 107 -5.82 15.71 10.49
CA LEU A 107 -6.40 15.32 11.77
C LEU A 107 -7.79 15.96 11.91
N ASP A 108 -8.77 15.36 11.26
CA ASP A 108 -10.17 15.73 11.29
C ASP A 108 -11.03 14.46 11.25
N GLU A 109 -12.11 14.42 12.02
CA GLU A 109 -12.95 13.22 12.16
C GLU A 109 -13.62 12.83 10.83
N GLU A 110 -14.31 13.78 10.19
CA GLU A 110 -15.05 13.52 8.95
C GLU A 110 -14.08 13.17 7.81
N GLU A 111 -12.94 13.86 7.73
CA GLU A 111 -11.89 13.52 6.76
C GLU A 111 -11.35 12.11 7.00
N LEU A 112 -11.10 11.71 8.24
CA LEU A 112 -10.60 10.36 8.56
C LEU A 112 -11.61 9.29 8.14
N TYR A 113 -12.89 9.43 8.47
CA TYR A 113 -13.93 8.48 8.04
C TYR A 113 -13.99 8.38 6.52
N ARG A 114 -13.97 9.52 5.81
CA ARG A 114 -13.95 9.56 4.35
C ARG A 114 -12.70 8.87 3.79
N THR A 115 -11.54 9.11 4.37
CA THR A 115 -10.27 8.56 3.89
C THR A 115 -10.16 7.05 4.12
N TYR A 116 -10.64 6.53 5.26
CA TYR A 116 -10.76 5.08 5.46
C TYR A 116 -11.76 4.45 4.47
N SER A 117 -12.83 5.16 4.10
CA SER A 117 -13.76 4.71 3.05
C SER A 117 -13.10 4.68 1.67
N ASN A 118 -12.44 5.76 1.27
CA ASN A 118 -11.71 5.88 0.00
C ASN A 118 -10.66 4.76 -0.15
N ALA A 119 -9.97 4.40 0.93
CA ALA A 119 -9.00 3.31 0.91
C ALA A 119 -9.61 1.97 0.47
N LEU A 120 -10.85 1.68 0.89
CA LEU A 120 -11.54 0.48 0.41
C LEU A 120 -11.91 0.59 -1.07
N HIS A 121 -12.41 1.73 -1.52
CA HIS A 121 -12.78 1.94 -2.93
C HIS A 121 -11.59 1.82 -3.88
N VAL A 122 -10.45 2.41 -3.53
CA VAL A 122 -9.20 2.26 -4.31
C VAL A 122 -8.81 0.78 -4.38
N VAL A 123 -8.91 0.06 -3.26
CA VAL A 123 -8.52 -1.36 -3.19
C VAL A 123 -9.49 -2.26 -3.95
N GLU A 124 -10.79 -1.96 -3.96
CA GLU A 124 -11.75 -2.64 -4.82
C GLU A 124 -11.37 -2.51 -6.29
N GLY A 125 -11.02 -1.30 -6.74
CA GLY A 125 -10.51 -1.06 -8.09
C GLY A 125 -9.25 -1.85 -8.39
N LEU A 126 -8.28 -1.86 -7.47
CA LEU A 126 -7.04 -2.62 -7.59
C LEU A 126 -7.30 -4.12 -7.69
N VAL A 127 -8.18 -4.69 -6.85
CA VAL A 127 -8.52 -6.12 -6.90
C VAL A 127 -9.16 -6.49 -8.22
N LEU A 128 -10.07 -5.65 -8.74
CA LEU A 128 -10.72 -5.92 -10.03
C LEU A 128 -9.72 -6.02 -11.18
N VAL A 129 -8.69 -5.17 -11.20
CA VAL A 129 -7.66 -5.19 -12.25
C VAL A 129 -6.64 -6.32 -12.01
N LEU A 130 -6.21 -6.52 -10.76
CA LEU A 130 -5.14 -7.46 -10.44
C LEU A 130 -5.60 -8.92 -10.42
N ALA A 131 -6.90 -9.19 -10.23
CA ALA A 131 -7.43 -10.56 -10.18
C ALA A 131 -7.26 -11.34 -11.50
N ASP A 132 -7.11 -10.64 -12.62
CA ASP A 132 -6.82 -11.26 -13.92
C ASP A 132 -5.40 -11.84 -14.02
N TYR A 133 -4.48 -11.37 -13.16
CA TYR A 133 -3.05 -11.70 -13.19
C TYR A 133 -2.56 -12.43 -11.95
N TYR A 134 -3.25 -12.27 -10.82
CA TYR A 134 -2.83 -12.78 -9.52
C TYR A 134 -3.96 -13.50 -8.80
N GLN A 135 -3.59 -14.52 -8.01
CA GLN A 135 -4.52 -15.24 -7.15
C GLN A 135 -4.62 -14.54 -5.80
N PHE A 136 -5.79 -13.99 -5.48
CA PHE A 136 -6.09 -13.41 -4.17
C PHE A 136 -6.66 -14.47 -3.21
N ASP A 137 -6.15 -14.51 -1.99
CA ASP A 137 -6.67 -15.37 -0.92
C ASP A 137 -8.08 -14.94 -0.46
N ILE A 138 -8.38 -13.64 -0.62
CA ILE A 138 -9.59 -12.99 -0.13
C ILE A 138 -10.40 -12.44 -1.30
N ASN A 139 -11.72 -12.64 -1.28
CA ASN A 139 -12.62 -12.24 -2.36
C ASN A 139 -13.33 -10.89 -2.12
N LEU A 140 -13.93 -10.33 -3.17
CA LEU A 140 -14.71 -9.08 -3.12
C LEU A 140 -15.87 -9.09 -2.11
N LYS A 141 -16.42 -10.28 -1.74
CA LYS A 141 -17.46 -10.35 -0.70
C LYS A 141 -16.91 -9.96 0.67
N PHE A 142 -15.61 -10.15 0.91
CA PHE A 142 -14.97 -9.70 2.14
C PHE A 142 -14.82 -8.18 2.20
N LEU A 143 -14.44 -7.52 1.10
CA LEU A 143 -14.37 -6.04 1.04
C LEU A 143 -15.73 -5.40 1.35
N LYS A 144 -16.83 -5.99 0.85
CA LYS A 144 -18.19 -5.57 1.21
C LYS A 144 -18.46 -5.63 2.71
N LYS A 145 -17.92 -6.62 3.43
CA LYS A 145 -18.03 -6.69 4.90
C LYS A 145 -17.23 -5.59 5.58
N LEU A 146 -16.08 -5.19 5.03
CA LEU A 146 -15.31 -4.06 5.54
C LEU A 146 -16.08 -2.74 5.39
N HIS A 147 -16.73 -2.52 4.23
CA HIS A 147 -17.61 -1.34 4.07
C HIS A 147 -18.70 -1.28 5.14
N LEU A 148 -19.38 -2.40 5.43
CA LEU A 148 -20.39 -2.47 6.49
C LEU A 148 -19.79 -2.19 7.88
N GLN A 149 -18.55 -2.61 8.12
CA GLN A 149 -17.86 -2.33 9.38
C GLN A 149 -17.66 -0.83 9.56
N LEU A 150 -17.44 -0.03 8.50
CA LEU A 150 -17.29 1.41 8.63
C LEU A 150 -18.62 2.12 8.97
N THR A 151 -19.74 1.66 8.41
CA THR A 151 -21.06 2.33 8.53
C THR A 151 -21.83 1.98 9.80
N ASN A 152 -21.63 0.81 10.41
CA ASN A 152 -22.49 0.31 11.49
C ASN A 152 -22.36 1.03 12.86
N TRP A 153 -21.65 2.16 12.94
CA TRP A 153 -21.31 2.84 14.21
C TRP A 153 -21.48 4.37 14.17
N SER A 154 -22.13 4.91 13.13
CA SER A 154 -22.62 6.29 13.06
C SER A 154 -24.05 6.40 13.57
#